data_AF-A0A540MYI3-F1
#
_entry.id   AF-A0A540MYI3-F1
#
_cell.length_a   1.000
_cell.length_b   1.000
_cell.length_c   1.000
_cell.angle_alpha   90.00
_cell.angle_beta   90.00
_cell.angle_gamma   90.00
#
_symmetry.space_group_name_H-M   'P 1'
#
loop_
_entity.id
_entity.type
_entity.pdbx_description
1 polymer ?
#
loop_
_entity_poly.entity_id
_entity_poly.type
_entity_poly.pdbx_seq_one_letter_code
_entity_poly.pdbx_strand_id
1 'polypeptide(L)' 'MQSSKPIQLATSPNSELVFVPCMTAVKAFDMWSGETSLKCRGHYEHVNCCWFGSQDQVLFKQFTIFL' A
#
# COMPACT_ATOMS: atom_id res chain seq x y z
N MET A 1 -10.17 14.41 -21.21
CA MET A 1 -10.28 14.23 -19.76
C MET A 1 -9.39 13.07 -19.37
N GLN A 2 -8.36 13.31 -18.56
CA GLN A 2 -7.43 12.28 -18.13
C GLN A 2 -8.15 11.44 -17.08
N SER A 3 -8.61 10.24 -17.46
CA SER A 3 -9.23 9.31 -16.51
C SER A 3 -8.15 8.91 -15.50
N SER A 4 -8.25 9.40 -14.27
CA SER A 4 -7.38 8.95 -13.18
C SER A 4 -7.69 7.48 -12.95
N LYS A 5 -6.69 6.61 -13.14
CA LYS A 5 -6.86 5.18 -12.82
C LYS A 5 -7.31 5.05 -11.36
N PRO A 6 -8.28 4.18 -11.05
CA PRO A 6 -8.67 3.91 -9.68
C PRO A 6 -7.46 3.48 -8.85
N ILE A 7 -7.38 3.99 -7.61
CA ILE A 7 -6.36 3.56 -6.64
C ILE A 7 -6.96 2.45 -5.78
N GLN A 8 -6.28 1.31 -5.70
CA GLN A 8 -6.65 0.20 -4.84
C GLN A 8 -5.91 0.31 -3.50
N LEU A 9 -6.68 0.21 -2.41
CA LEU A 9 -6.19 0.16 -1.04
C LEU A 9 -6.17 -1.28 -0.53
N ALA A 10 -5.39 -1.55 0.52
CA ALA A 10 -5.46 -2.80 1.26
C ALA A 10 -5.63 -2.51 2.75
N THR A 11 -6.17 -3.47 3.50
CA THR A 11 -6.28 -3.42 4.95
C THR A 11 -5.48 -4.54 5.58
N SER A 12 -5.03 -4.34 6.82
CA SER A 12 -4.50 -5.45 7.62
C SER A 12 -5.62 -6.46 7.95
N PRO A 13 -5.29 -7.72 8.28
CA PRO A 13 -6.30 -8.75 8.58
C PRO A 13 -7.18 -8.40 9.79
N ASN A 14 -6.62 -7.70 10.78
CA ASN A 14 -7.33 -7.19 11.95
C ASN A 14 -8.02 -5.84 11.70
N SER A 15 -7.92 -5.28 10.49
CA SER A 15 -8.49 -3.99 10.09
C SER A 15 -8.03 -2.78 10.92
N GLU A 16 -6.89 -2.89 11.61
CA GLU A 16 -6.28 -1.78 12.34
C GLU A 16 -5.52 -0.82 11.44
N LEU A 17 -5.02 -1.30 10.30
CA LEU A 17 -4.24 -0.50 9.37
C LEU A 17 -4.86 -0.49 7.97
N VAL A 18 -4.84 0.67 7.33
CA VAL A 18 -5.12 0.84 5.90
C VAL A 18 -3.86 1.28 5.16
N PHE A 19 -3.59 0.61 4.06
CA PHE A 19 -2.45 0.86 3.19
C PHE A 19 -2.90 1.61 1.94
N VAL A 20 -2.27 2.76 1.71
CA VAL A 20 -2.65 3.72 0.67
C VAL A 20 -1.47 4.01 -0.25
N PRO A 21 -1.58 3.69 -1.55
CA PRO A 21 -0.64 4.16 -2.57
C PRO A 21 -0.61 5.70 -2.61
N CYS A 22 0.59 6.25 -2.52
CA CYS A 22 0.84 7.69 -2.52
C CYS A 22 2.10 7.97 -3.34
N MET A 23 1.91 8.22 -4.63
CA MET A 23 2.99 8.41 -5.61
C MET A 23 3.88 7.17 -5.68
N THR A 24 5.16 7.29 -5.35
CA THR A 24 6.17 6.21 -5.35
C THR A 24 6.29 5.48 -4.00
N ALA A 25 5.34 5.73 -3.09
CA ALA A 25 5.35 5.17 -1.75
C ALA A 25 3.97 4.59 -1.41
N VAL A 26 3.94 3.76 -0.37
CA VAL A 26 2.71 3.32 0.27
C VAL A 26 2.76 3.79 1.71
N LYS A 27 1.67 4.40 2.18
CA LYS A 27 1.53 4.82 3.58
C LYS A 27 0.57 3.88 4.29
N ALA A 28 0.90 3.50 5.51
CA ALA A 28 -0.02 2.84 6.42
C ALA A 28 -0.59 3.88 7.39
N PHE A 29 -1.89 3.86 7.57
CA PHE A 29 -2.59 4.68 8.55
C PHE A 29 -3.29 3.76 9.53
N ASP A 30 -3.30 4.17 10.80
CA ASP A 30 -4.24 3.62 11.76
C ASP A 30 -5.66 3.93 11.31
N MET A 31 -6.49 2.90 11.22
CA MET A 31 -7.85 2.97 10.68
C MET A 31 -8.76 3.84 11.55
N TRP A 32 -8.47 3.94 12.84
CA TRP A 32 -9.34 4.58 13.83
C TRP A 32 -8.93 6.03 14.11
N SER A 33 -7.63 6.27 14.31
CA SER A 33 -7.10 7.61 14.58
C SER A 33 -6.82 8.39 13.30
N GLY A 34 -6.63 7.71 12.17
CA GLY A 34 -6.17 8.31 10.91
C GLY A 34 -4.71 8.75 10.94
N GLU A 35 -3.99 8.47 12.04
CA GLU A 35 -2.57 8.81 12.16
C GLU A 35 -1.72 7.92 11.25
N THR A 36 -0.65 8.50 10.71
CA THR A 36 0.29 7.74 9.88
C THR A 36 1.15 6.85 10.76
N SER A 37 0.99 5.53 10.64
CA SER A 37 1.83 4.57 11.35
C SER A 37 3.16 4.33 10.61
N LEU A 38 3.10 4.14 9.28
CA LEU A 38 4.27 3.74 8.49
C LEU A 38 4.29 4.40 7.10
N LYS A 39 5.49 4.50 6.51
CA LYS A 39 5.68 4.94 5.12
C LYS A 39 6.70 4.05 4.41
N CYS A 40 6.20 3.15 3.58
CA CYS A 40 6.98 2.23 2.76
C CYS A 40 7.43 2.94 1.47
N ARG A 41 8.73 2.97 1.21
CA ARG A 41 9.34 3.59 0.01
C ARG A 41 10.18 2.53 -0.71
N GLY A 42 10.36 2.69 -2.01
CA GLY A 42 11.19 1.77 -2.81
C GLY A 42 10.72 1.59 -4.24
N HIS A 43 9.57 2.13 -4.60
CA HIS A 43 9.09 2.11 -5.97
C HIS A 43 9.71 3.26 -6.77
N TYR A 44 10.23 2.94 -7.96
CA TYR A 44 10.77 3.95 -8.87
C TYR A 44 9.66 4.70 -9.62
N GLU A 45 8.48 4.08 -9.74
CA GLU A 45 7.31 4.62 -10.43
C GLU A 45 6.11 4.73 -9.49
N HIS A 46 5.06 5.42 -9.97
CA HIS A 46 3.82 5.58 -9.23
C HIS A 46 3.11 4.24 -9.04
N VAL A 47 2.79 3.92 -7.79
CA VAL A 47 1.95 2.79 -7.44
C VAL A 47 0.48 3.19 -7.44
N ASN A 48 -0.36 2.36 -8.05
CA ASN A 48 -1.83 2.53 -8.06
C ASN A 48 -2.55 1.42 -7.29
N CYS A 49 -1.84 0.37 -6.88
CA CYS A 49 -2.41 -0.73 -6.14
C CYS A 49 -1.41 -1.26 -5.10
N CYS A 50 -1.97 -2.04 -4.19
CA CYS A 50 -1.39 -2.32 -2.90
C CYS A 50 -2.09 -3.57 -2.36
N TRP A 51 -1.34 -4.52 -1.80
CA TRP A 51 -1.86 -5.77 -1.24
C TRP A 51 -1.13 -6.10 0.07
N PHE A 52 -1.86 -6.61 1.05
CA PHE A 52 -1.30 -7.10 2.31
C PHE A 52 -1.06 -8.61 2.22
N GLY A 53 0.18 -9.06 2.40
CA GLY A 53 0.53 -10.48 2.46
C GLY A 53 1.08 -10.85 3.83
N SER A 54 0.60 -11.95 4.43
CA SER A 54 1.01 -12.42 5.76
C SER A 54 2.14 -13.47 5.73
N GLN A 55 2.68 -13.79 4.55
CA GLN A 55 3.75 -14.77 4.39
C GLN A 55 5.01 -14.07 3.87
N ASP A 56 6.01 -13.97 4.74
CA ASP A 56 7.39 -13.92 4.31
C ASP A 56 7.63 -15.08 3.33
N GLN A 57 8.19 -14.76 2.16
CA GLN A 57 8.84 -15.61 1.14
C GLN A 57 8.33 -15.37 -0.31
N VAL A 58 9.12 -14.57 -1.03
CA VAL A 58 9.49 -14.64 -2.47
C VAL A 58 8.75 -13.79 -3.54
N LEU A 59 9.59 -13.00 -4.24
CA LEU A 59 9.45 -12.16 -5.44
C LEU A 59 8.48 -12.63 -6.54
N PHE A 60 7.65 -11.72 -7.07
CA PHE A 60 7.37 -11.61 -8.52
C PHE A 60 7.07 -10.17 -8.95
N LYS A 61 7.47 -9.85 -10.19
CA LYS A 61 7.38 -8.51 -10.79
C LYS A 61 5.92 -8.10 -11.06
N GLN A 62 5.32 -7.43 -10.08
CA GLN A 62 4.31 -6.37 -10.25
C GLN A 62 4.05 -5.80 -8.84
N PHE A 63 4.81 -4.75 -8.47
CA PHE A 63 4.63 -3.88 -7.30
C PHE A 63 4.01 -4.54 -6.04
N THR A 64 4.74 -5.50 -5.48
CA THR A 64 4.48 -6.12 -4.18
C THR A 64 4.90 -5.15 -3.06
N ILE A 65 4.00 -4.88 -2.11
CA ILE A 65 4.37 -4.25 -0.83
C ILE A 65 4.95 -5.35 0.04
N PHE A 66 6.21 -5.18 0.44
CA PHE A 66 6.77 -5.92 1.57
C PHE A 66 6.23 -5.30 2.86
N LEU A 67 5.47 -6.07 3.62
CA LEU A 67 5.56 -6.09 5.07
C LEU A 67 6.13 -7.45 5.45
#